data_AF-A0A8H9MEP5-F1
#
_entry.id   AF-A0A8H9MEP5-F1
#
_cell.length_a   1.000
_cell.length_b   1.000
_cell.length_c   1.000
_cell.angle_alpha   90.00
_cell.angle_beta   90.00
_cell.angle_gamma   90.00
#
_symmetry.space_group_name_H-M   'P 1'
#
loop_
_entity.id
_entity.type
_entity.pdbx_description
1 polymer ?
#
loop_
_entity_poly.entity_id
_entity_poly.type
_entity_poly.pdbx_seq_one_letter_code
_entity_poly.pdbx_strand_id
1 'polypeptide(L)' 'MAYKIMHRSRPQEIRFPTQAAAERYADQFAGGLGNWTVVEAGRAAQSAESAEDQRG' A
#
# COMPACT_ATOMS: atom_id res chain seq x y z
N MET A 1 7.40 -0.90 -13.83
CA MET A 1 6.97 0.11 -12.84
C MET A 1 6.75 -0.61 -11.53
N ALA A 2 7.42 -0.18 -10.45
CA ALA A 2 7.25 -0.80 -9.15
C ALA A 2 5.95 -0.31 -8.48
N TYR A 3 5.27 -1.22 -7.79
CA TYR A 3 4.07 -0.97 -7.01
C TYR A 3 4.35 -1.26 -5.54
N LYS A 4 3.54 -0.71 -4.63
CA LYS A 4 3.54 -1.08 -3.24
C LYS A 4 2.12 -1.17 -2.71
N ILE A 5 1.91 -1.97 -1.68
CA ILE A 5 0.69 -1.90 -0.87
C ILE A 5 1.02 -1.25 0.46
N MET A 6 0.08 -0.46 0.97
CA MET A 6 0.15 0.16 2.28
C MET A 6 -1.04 -0.31 3.12
N HIS A 7 -0.78 -0.73 4.36
CA HIS A 7 -1.84 -1.09 5.28
C HIS A 7 -2.51 0.16 5.85
N ARG A 8 -3.84 0.20 5.90
CA ARG A 8 -4.61 1.39 6.32
C ARG A 8 -4.44 1.77 7.79
N SER A 9 -4.16 0.80 8.66
CA SER A 9 -4.10 1.00 10.12
C SER A 9 -2.71 0.80 10.71
N ARG A 10 -1.73 0.41 9.90
CA ARG A 10 -0.38 0.07 10.38
C ARG A 10 0.63 0.67 9.41
N PRO A 11 1.80 1.10 9.88
CA PRO A 11 2.90 1.55 9.02
C PRO A 11 3.57 0.33 8.37
N GLN A 12 2.81 -0.46 7.63
CA GLN A 12 3.28 -1.63 6.92
C GLN A 12 3.19 -1.40 5.42
N GLU A 13 4.34 -1.46 4.76
CA GLU A 13 4.48 -1.33 3.32
C GLU A 13 5.12 -2.57 2.73
N ILE A 14 4.62 -3.03 1.58
CA ILE A 14 5.21 -4.17 0.86
C ILE A 14 5.33 -3.79 -0.61
N ARG A 15 6.53 -3.95 -1.18
CA ARG A 15 6.86 -3.57 -2.56
C ARG A 15 6.72 -4.77 -3.50
N PHE A 16 6.22 -4.49 -4.70
CA PHE A 16 5.93 -5.47 -5.74
C PHE A 16 6.44 -4.99 -7.10
N PRO A 17 6.82 -5.92 -7.99
CA PRO A 17 7.25 -5.60 -9.33
C PRO A 17 6.10 -5.16 -10.26
N THR A 18 4.85 -5.53 -9.95
CA THR A 18 3.66 -5.24 -10.76
C THR A 18 2.43 -4.99 -9.87
N GLN A 19 1.43 -4.29 -10.41
CA GLN A 19 0.15 -4.04 -9.74
C GLN A 19 -0.59 -5.34 -9.43
N ALA A 20 -0.66 -6.25 -10.40
CA ALA A 20 -1.35 -7.53 -10.23
C ALA A 20 -0.76 -8.37 -9.08
N ALA A 21 0.56 -8.31 -8.86
CA ALA A 21 1.19 -8.98 -7.72
C ALA A 21 0.80 -8.33 -6.38
N ALA A 22 0.72 -6.99 -6.34
CA ALA A 22 0.30 -6.23 -5.19
C ALA A 22 -1.17 -6.53 -4.80
N GLU A 23 -2.07 -6.51 -5.78
CA GLU A 23 -3.49 -6.83 -5.60
C GLU A 23 -3.69 -8.28 -5.15
N ARG A 24 -3.02 -9.22 -5.82
CA ARG A 24 -3.11 -10.64 -5.48
C ARG A 24 -2.59 -10.93 -4.08
N TYR A 25 -1.54 -10.22 -3.62
CA TYR A 25 -1.06 -10.36 -2.25
C TYR A 25 -2.08 -9.79 -1.25
N ALA A 26 -2.61 -8.59 -1.53
CA ALA A 26 -3.62 -7.97 -0.68
C ALA A 26 -4.86 -8.87 -0.51
N ASP A 27 -5.31 -9.47 -1.62
CA ASP A 27 -6.46 -10.37 -1.67
C ASP A 27 -6.21 -11.70 -0.94
N GLN A 28 -5.10 -12.38 -1.25
CA GLN A 28 -4.85 -13.74 -0.76
C GLN A 28 -4.27 -13.82 0.65
N PHE A 29 -3.39 -12.89 1.02
CA PHE A 29 -2.59 -12.98 2.25
C PHE A 29 -2.94 -11.91 3.27
N ALA A 30 -3.59 -10.84 2.84
CA ALA A 30 -3.68 -9.62 3.61
C ALA A 30 -5.13 -9.25 4.01
N GLY A 31 -6.09 -10.13 3.71
CA GLY A 31 -7.49 -9.99 4.10
C GLY A 31 -8.28 -9.03 3.19
N GLY A 32 -7.83 -8.84 1.94
CA GLY A 32 -8.51 -8.06 0.92
C GLY A 32 -8.09 -6.59 0.84
N LEU A 33 -8.47 -5.95 -0.28
CA LEU A 33 -8.27 -4.51 -0.54
C LEU A 33 -9.01 -3.59 0.44
N GLY A 34 -9.85 -4.14 1.33
CA GLY A 34 -10.48 -3.38 2.42
C GLY A 34 -9.49 -2.90 3.49
N ASN A 35 -8.34 -3.57 3.63
CA ASN A 35 -7.29 -3.21 4.59
C ASN A 35 -6.04 -2.61 3.94
N TRP A 36 -5.93 -2.69 2.62
CA TRP A 36 -4.70 -2.39 1.89
C TRP A 36 -4.98 -1.50 0.68
N THR A 37 -4.14 -0.50 0.51
CA THR A 37 -4.17 0.39 -0.64
C THR A 37 -3.00 0.07 -1.56
N VAL A 38 -3.29 -0.20 -2.84
CA VAL A 38 -2.27 -0.41 -3.86
C VAL A 38 -1.87 0.95 -4.44
N VAL A 39 -0.58 1.22 -4.49
CA VAL A 39 -0.02 2.51 -4.91
C VAL A 39 1.19 2.29 -5.81
N GLU A 40 1.32 3.11 -6.86
CA GLU A 40 2.55 3.11 -7.67
C GLU A 40 3.71 3.66 -6.85
N ALA A 41 4.81 2.91 -6.75
CA ALA A 41 5.97 3.30 -5.95
C ALA A 41 6.64 4.59 -6.46
N GLY A 42 6.38 4.99 -7.71
CA GLY A 42 6.82 6.26 -8.29
C GLY A 42 5.89 7.45 -8.01
N ARG A 43 4.64 7.22 -7.58
CA ARG A 43 3.63 8.27 -7.30
C ARG A 43 3.33 8.42 -5.81
N ALA A 44 3.63 7.38 -5.02
CA ALA A 44 3.26 7.25 -3.62
C ALA A 44 4.09 8.07 -2.62
N ALA A 45 5.16 8.76 -3.05
CA ALA A 45 5.90 9.67 -2.17
C ALA A 45 5.02 10.84 -1.67
N GLN A 46 3.93 11.18 -2.37
CA GLN A 46 3.06 12.31 -2.00
C GLN A 46 1.83 11.91 -1.16
N SER A 47 1.44 10.63 -1.13
CA SER A 47 0.18 10.20 -0.46
C SER A 47 0.39 9.48 0.87
N ALA A 48 1.61 8.99 1.14
CA ALA A 48 1.93 8.31 2.39
C ALA A 48 2.24 9.30 3.55
N GLU A 49 2.78 10.48 3.24
CA GLU A 49 3.09 11.52 4.24
C GLU A 49 1.84 12.12 4.90
N SER A 50 0.68 12.11 4.24
CA SER A 50 -0.57 12.63 4.81
C SER A 50 -1.26 11.70 5.81
N ALA A 51 -0.81 10.45 5.96
CA ALA A 51 -1.39 9.50 6.91
C ALA A 51 -0.71 9.50 8.29
N GLU A 52 0.50 10.08 8.39
CA GLU A 52 1.29 10.12 9.64
C GLU A 52 1.10 11.44 10.43
N ASP A 53 0.61 12.51 9.78
CA ASP A 53 0.35 13.84 10.37
C ASP A 53 -1.07 13.98 10.99
N GLN A 54 -1.58 12.94 11.67
CA GLN A 54 -2.90 13.01 12.34
C GLN A 54 -2.92 12.38 13.74
N ARG A 55 -1.74 12.29 14.38
CA ARG A 55 -1.60 12.08 15.83
C ARG A 55 -0.82 13.24 16.46
N GLY A 56 -1.49 14.40 16.57
CA GLY A 56 -1.09 15.52 17.42
C GLY A 56 -2.13 15.73 18.52
#